data_AF-M1WZC7-F1
#
_entry.id   AF-M1WZC7-F1
#
_cell.length_a   1.000
_cell.length_b   1.000
_cell.length_c   1.000
_cell.angle_alpha   90.00
_cell.angle_beta   90.00
_cell.angle_gamma   90.00
#
_symmetry.space_group_name_H-M   'P 1'
#
loop_
_entity.id
_entity.type
_entity.pdbx_description
1 polymer ?
#
loop_
_entity_poly.entity_id
_entity_poly.type
_entity_poly.pdbx_seq_one_letter_code
_entity_poly.pdbx_strand_id
1 'polypeptide(L)'
;MQSAMLSHRFVLGIIALGVSFGLSLALTWDFRDALITGIITITITYTLLFIEHKQNRYEMKGKIDLLQRRVKELEVLKKHIIGEINQLEAYSSSLQMESNKLKNQIEKNQREFSSLGVEKKAIERQINQLTLEVNNLQANIDQSSNYLDELNKEKRSLDINGNLAKAEITQLKSQIDELQEQKQDLENNLTLLNRLRPQLEEKLYEMRLQLQELELQESKKNEILKVNDEAKNILEMSSTSLDDTIAQQKAEFRQLQEQITILQTERDQLQKEIWELLQQFDNVAQTPLDEQVDSEMELFPFAELIQEVNDMEIVDELPPEWNLLLQNLPPNEIEVLKIILQEDSNNEIDEKSPEQELNMPSLLINSINKRANNIFGKLIIELEHESPIISPEHRNNVSKLVHTYDILSSKQSSSN
;
A
#
# COMPACT_ATOMS: atom_id res chain seq x y z
N MET A 1 64.01 131.63 69.14
CA MET A 1 64.78 132.28 70.22
C MET A 1 66.25 132.38 69.81
N GLN A 2 66.75 133.53 69.36
CA GLN A 2 68.16 133.68 68.92
C GLN A 2 68.82 135.04 69.27
N SER A 3 68.12 135.93 70.00
CA SER A 3 68.63 137.28 70.33
C SER A 3 69.71 137.33 71.41
N ALA A 4 69.83 136.31 72.27
CA ALA A 4 70.68 136.36 73.46
C ALA A 4 72.20 136.26 73.20
N MET A 5 72.63 135.56 72.15
CA MET A 5 74.07 135.25 71.95
C MET A 5 74.91 136.41 71.39
N LEU A 6 74.29 137.48 70.88
CA LEU A 6 75.03 138.65 70.36
C LEU A 6 75.57 139.54 71.48
N SER A 7 74.84 139.67 72.60
CA SER A 7 75.21 140.55 73.71
C SER A 7 76.54 140.17 74.36
N HIS A 8 76.69 138.92 74.80
CA HIS A 8 77.83 138.46 75.59
C HIS A 8 79.18 138.59 74.84
N ARG A 9 79.15 138.56 73.49
CA ARG A 9 80.32 138.64 72.61
C ARG A 9 80.84 140.07 72.42
N PHE A 10 79.95 141.07 72.42
CA PHE A 10 80.35 142.49 72.45
C PHE A 10 81.04 142.84 73.78
N VAL A 11 80.55 142.30 74.90
CA VAL A 11 81.11 142.56 76.24
C VAL A 11 82.57 142.12 76.35
N LEU A 12 82.96 140.96 75.82
CA LEU A 12 84.37 140.54 75.82
C LEU A 12 85.27 141.49 75.00
N GLY A 13 84.80 141.97 73.85
CA GLY A 13 85.56 142.91 73.02
C GLY A 13 85.82 144.24 73.75
N ILE A 14 84.83 144.74 74.49
CA ILE A 14 84.96 145.97 75.30
C ILE A 14 85.92 145.76 76.48
N ILE A 15 85.88 144.61 77.15
CA ILE A 15 86.78 144.28 78.26
C ILE A 15 88.23 144.15 77.78
N ALA A 16 88.47 143.45 76.65
CA ALA A 16 89.81 143.32 76.06
C ALA A 16 90.39 144.67 75.60
N LEU A 17 89.55 145.57 75.09
CA LEU A 17 89.92 146.94 74.75
C LEU A 17 90.30 147.73 76.02
N GLY A 18 89.48 147.67 77.07
CA GLY A 18 89.76 148.35 78.35
C GLY A 18 91.07 147.90 79.00
N VAL A 19 91.36 146.59 79.00
CA VAL A 19 92.60 146.05 79.58
C VAL A 19 93.83 146.42 78.74
N SER A 20 93.77 146.29 77.41
CA SER A 20 94.92 146.62 76.54
C SER A 20 95.22 148.12 76.50
N PHE A 21 94.18 148.97 76.40
CA PHE A 21 94.31 150.42 76.48
C PHE A 21 94.85 150.89 77.84
N GLY A 22 94.32 150.34 78.94
CA GLY A 22 94.78 150.65 80.30
C GLY A 22 96.24 150.28 80.54
N LEU A 23 96.69 149.10 80.08
CA LEU A 23 98.08 148.66 80.24
C LEU A 23 99.05 149.51 79.41
N SER A 24 98.67 149.87 78.18
CA SER A 24 99.53 150.71 77.32
C SER A 24 99.63 152.15 77.83
N LEU A 25 98.51 152.75 78.27
CA LEU A 25 98.50 154.13 78.79
C LEU A 25 99.36 154.28 80.05
N ALA A 26 99.37 153.24 80.91
CA ALA A 26 100.13 153.23 82.15
C ALA A 26 101.66 153.10 81.96
N LEU A 27 102.12 152.54 80.83
CA LEU A 27 103.53 152.16 80.65
C LEU A 27 104.34 153.11 79.75
N THR A 28 103.72 153.74 78.75
CA THR A 28 104.42 154.65 77.81
C THR A 28 104.00 156.11 77.91
N TRP A 29 102.86 156.42 78.56
CA TRP A 29 102.20 157.75 78.54
C TRP A 29 101.84 158.31 77.15
N ASP A 30 102.23 157.63 76.06
CA ASP A 30 101.97 158.05 74.69
C ASP A 30 100.61 157.53 74.19
N PHE A 31 99.62 158.43 74.17
CA PHE A 31 98.23 158.13 73.82
C PHE A 31 98.06 157.55 72.39
N ARG A 32 99.05 157.77 71.51
CA ARG A 32 99.02 157.37 70.10
C ARG A 32 99.21 155.86 69.92
N ASP A 33 100.16 155.26 70.63
CA ASP A 33 100.50 153.84 70.48
C ASP A 33 99.50 152.93 71.20
N ALA A 34 98.88 153.43 72.29
CA ALA A 34 97.75 152.79 72.96
C ALA A 34 96.52 152.65 72.03
N LEU A 35 96.26 153.65 71.18
CA LEU A 35 95.20 153.58 70.16
C LEU A 35 95.53 152.59 69.05
N ILE A 36 96.78 152.58 68.56
CA ILE A 36 97.22 151.68 67.49
C ILE A 36 97.12 150.21 67.94
N THR A 37 97.62 149.88 69.13
CA THR A 37 97.54 148.52 69.69
C THR A 37 96.10 148.08 69.97
N GLY A 38 95.24 148.98 70.43
CA GLY A 38 93.79 148.73 70.55
C GLY A 38 93.13 148.37 69.21
N ILE A 39 93.38 149.14 68.14
CA ILE A 39 92.81 148.92 66.81
C ILE A 39 93.31 147.60 66.19
N ILE A 40 94.60 147.27 66.36
CA ILE A 40 95.17 145.97 65.93
C ILE A 40 94.47 144.81 66.68
N THR A 41 94.26 144.93 67.98
CA THR A 41 93.58 143.89 68.79
C THR A 41 92.14 143.66 68.33
N ILE A 42 91.39 144.72 68.00
CA ILE A 42 90.02 144.63 67.48
C ILE A 42 89.99 143.89 66.13
N THR A 43 90.88 144.26 65.21
CA THR A 43 90.90 143.68 63.85
C THR A 43 91.32 142.21 63.83
N ILE A 44 92.29 141.80 64.67
CA ILE A 44 92.66 140.39 64.85
C ILE A 44 91.50 139.59 65.46
N THR A 45 90.85 140.11 66.52
CA THR A 45 89.74 139.42 67.18
C THR A 45 88.54 139.25 66.25
N TYR A 46 88.22 140.27 65.44
CA TYR A 46 87.13 140.23 64.46
C TYR A 46 87.39 139.23 63.32
N THR A 47 88.62 139.17 62.81
CA THR A 47 88.98 138.25 61.72
C THR A 47 88.96 136.78 62.15
N LEU A 48 89.41 136.46 63.37
CA LEU A 48 89.28 135.10 63.94
C LEU A 48 87.81 134.65 64.01
N LEU A 49 86.93 135.47 64.60
CA LEU A 49 85.52 135.15 64.77
C LEU A 49 84.78 134.98 63.42
N PHE A 50 85.18 135.72 62.39
CA PHE A 50 84.60 135.57 61.05
C PHE A 50 84.97 134.21 60.42
N ILE A 51 86.21 133.74 60.61
CA ILE A 51 86.67 132.44 60.10
C ILE A 51 85.92 131.29 60.80
N GLU A 52 85.83 131.30 62.14
CA GLU A 52 85.16 130.27 62.92
C GLU A 52 83.65 130.17 62.58
N HIS A 53 82.97 131.31 62.45
CA HIS A 53 81.55 131.32 62.11
C HIS A 53 81.28 130.92 60.64
N LYS A 54 82.26 131.14 59.75
CA LYS A 54 82.22 130.66 58.36
C LYS A 54 82.41 129.14 58.29
N GLN A 55 83.36 128.57 59.05
CA GLN A 55 83.56 127.12 59.15
C GLN A 55 82.31 126.40 59.66
N ASN A 56 81.75 126.84 60.79
CA ASN A 56 80.52 126.26 61.35
C ASN A 56 79.34 126.29 60.34
N ARG A 57 79.24 127.32 59.49
CA ARG A 57 78.25 127.37 58.41
C ARG A 57 78.54 126.38 57.27
N TYR A 58 79.80 126.07 56.97
CA TYR A 58 80.14 125.00 56.01
C TYR A 58 79.86 123.61 56.58
N GLU A 59 80.17 123.34 57.85
CA GLU A 59 79.87 122.06 58.48
C GLU A 59 78.35 121.81 58.60
N MET A 60 77.59 122.84 58.98
CA MET A 60 76.13 122.75 59.03
C MET A 60 75.52 122.62 57.63
N LYS A 61 76.08 123.29 56.59
CA LYS A 61 75.70 123.03 55.20
C LYS A 61 76.01 121.58 54.79
N GLY A 62 77.21 121.07 55.05
CA GLY A 62 77.57 119.69 54.73
C GLY A 62 76.67 118.65 55.41
N LYS A 63 76.24 118.90 56.66
CA LYS A 63 75.24 118.09 57.37
C LYS A 63 73.85 118.19 56.74
N ILE A 64 73.42 119.38 56.30
CA ILE A 64 72.15 119.58 55.58
C ILE A 64 72.20 118.90 54.20
N ASP A 65 73.28 119.07 53.43
CA ASP A 65 73.48 118.46 52.11
C ASP A 65 73.51 116.92 52.21
N LEU A 66 74.14 116.37 53.26
CA LEU A 66 74.14 114.94 53.57
C LEU A 66 72.74 114.42 53.92
N LEU A 67 71.99 115.16 54.75
CA LEU A 67 70.60 114.82 55.08
C LEU A 67 69.70 114.92 53.84
N GLN A 68 69.87 115.92 52.98
CA GLN A 68 69.14 116.07 51.72
C GLN A 68 69.47 114.93 50.74
N ARG A 69 70.74 114.50 50.63
CA ARG A 69 71.11 113.30 49.87
C ARG A 69 70.43 112.06 50.42
N ARG A 70 70.50 111.81 51.74
CA ARG A 70 69.86 110.66 52.38
C ARG A 70 68.33 110.67 52.26
N VAL A 71 67.69 111.85 52.33
CA VAL A 71 66.25 111.99 52.05
C VAL A 71 65.95 111.66 50.59
N LYS A 72 66.74 112.17 49.63
CA LYS A 72 66.58 111.85 48.21
C LYS A 72 66.82 110.37 47.90
N GLU A 73 67.79 109.73 48.54
CA GLU A 73 68.04 108.29 48.46
C GLU A 73 66.84 107.49 49.00
N LEU A 74 66.30 107.87 50.16
CA LEU A 74 65.10 107.26 50.74
C LEU A 74 63.84 107.52 49.90
N GLU A 75 63.72 108.67 49.24
CA GLU A 75 62.63 108.95 48.28
C GLU A 75 62.74 108.10 47.01
N VAL A 76 63.94 107.88 46.48
CA VAL A 76 64.18 107.00 45.33
C VAL A 76 63.88 105.55 45.72
N LEU A 77 64.36 105.09 46.87
CA LEU A 77 64.10 103.75 47.39
C LEU A 77 62.61 103.54 47.69
N LYS A 78 61.92 104.53 48.26
CA LYS A 78 60.45 104.53 48.44
C LYS A 78 59.71 104.42 47.11
N LYS A 79 60.13 105.17 46.07
CA LYS A 79 59.55 105.08 44.72
C LYS A 79 59.79 103.72 44.08
N HIS A 80 60.96 103.11 44.29
CA HIS A 80 61.28 101.77 43.82
C HIS A 80 60.37 100.71 44.49
N ILE A 81 60.24 100.74 45.82
CA ILE A 81 59.36 99.83 46.57
C ILE A 81 57.89 100.02 46.16
N ILE A 82 57.42 101.25 45.94
CA ILE A 82 56.07 101.49 45.41
C ILE A 82 55.90 100.90 44.00
N GLY A 83 56.93 100.98 43.16
CA GLY A 83 56.93 100.32 41.84
C GLY A 83 56.82 98.79 41.95
N GLU A 84 57.57 98.18 42.87
CA GLU A 84 57.52 96.73 43.13
C GLU A 84 56.17 96.30 43.73
N ILE A 85 55.62 97.06 44.68
CA ILE A 85 54.28 96.81 45.24
C ILE A 85 53.21 96.87 44.14
N ASN A 86 53.23 97.90 43.28
CA ASN A 86 52.29 98.02 42.17
C ASN A 86 52.41 96.86 41.16
N GLN A 87 53.64 96.36 40.93
CA GLN A 87 53.86 95.16 40.09
C GLN A 87 53.32 93.90 40.76
N LEU A 88 53.57 93.70 42.06
CA LEU A 88 53.05 92.56 42.84
C LEU A 88 51.52 92.60 42.94
N GLU A 89 50.90 93.78 43.07
CA GLU A 89 49.45 93.96 43.05
C GLU A 89 48.85 93.63 41.67
N ALA A 90 49.52 94.01 40.58
CA ALA A 90 49.14 93.63 39.22
C ALA A 90 49.27 92.11 38.98
N TYR A 91 50.36 91.48 39.44
CA TYR A 91 50.54 90.03 39.38
C TYR A 91 49.49 89.28 40.21
N SER A 92 49.21 89.75 41.44
CA SER A 92 48.17 89.20 42.31
C SER A 92 46.78 89.30 41.66
N SER A 93 46.47 90.45 41.07
CA SER A 93 45.21 90.67 40.33
C SER A 93 45.10 89.74 39.11
N SER A 94 46.18 89.58 38.34
CA SER A 94 46.23 88.66 37.21
C SER A 94 46.04 87.21 37.63
N LEU A 95 46.71 86.77 38.70
CA LEU A 95 46.58 85.42 39.25
C LEU A 95 45.18 85.17 39.83
N GLN A 96 44.55 86.19 40.43
CA GLN A 96 43.16 86.12 40.88
C GLN A 96 42.18 86.00 39.70
N MET A 97 42.41 86.72 38.60
CA MET A 97 41.62 86.57 37.36
C MET A 97 41.79 85.16 36.75
N GLU A 98 43.01 84.63 36.73
CA GLU A 98 43.27 83.27 36.25
C GLU A 98 42.63 82.20 37.15
N SER A 99 42.76 82.33 38.47
CA SER A 99 42.11 81.46 39.45
C SER A 99 40.58 81.46 39.30
N ASN A 100 39.97 82.64 39.12
CA ASN A 100 38.54 82.77 38.83
C ASN A 100 38.15 82.12 37.48
N LYS A 101 38.97 82.27 36.45
CA LYS A 101 38.76 81.64 35.13
C LYS A 101 38.83 80.11 35.23
N LEU A 102 39.82 79.57 35.94
CA LEU A 102 39.98 78.14 36.18
C LEU A 102 38.82 77.59 37.04
N LYS A 103 38.39 78.31 38.08
CA LYS A 103 37.20 77.95 38.87
C LYS A 103 35.95 77.87 38.00
N ASN A 104 35.71 78.87 37.14
CA ASN A 104 34.57 78.88 36.23
C ASN A 104 34.63 77.73 35.20
N GLN A 105 35.83 77.33 34.75
CA GLN A 105 36.01 76.14 33.91
C GLN A 105 35.73 74.85 34.67
N ILE A 106 36.19 74.71 35.93
CA ILE A 106 35.88 73.55 36.78
C ILE A 106 34.36 73.45 37.01
N GLU A 107 33.68 74.55 37.34
CA GLU A 107 32.23 74.58 37.50
C GLU A 107 31.47 74.23 36.21
N LYS A 108 31.95 74.68 35.04
CA LYS A 108 31.37 74.31 33.74
C LYS A 108 31.54 72.81 33.46
N ASN A 109 32.76 72.30 33.60
CA ASN A 109 33.06 70.88 33.38
C ASN A 109 32.28 69.99 34.36
N GLN A 110 32.11 70.40 35.61
CA GLN A 110 31.32 69.67 36.60
C GLN A 110 29.82 69.60 36.22
N ARG A 111 29.25 70.66 35.62
CA ARG A 111 27.89 70.65 35.09
C ARG A 111 27.78 69.73 33.87
N GLU A 112 28.79 69.71 32.99
CA GLU A 112 28.85 68.84 31.80
C GLU A 112 29.00 67.35 32.20
N PHE A 113 29.86 67.01 33.16
CA PHE A 113 29.90 65.65 33.73
C PHE A 113 28.57 65.25 34.38
N SER A 114 27.85 66.22 34.97
CA SER A 114 26.54 65.96 35.57
C SER A 114 25.45 65.69 34.52
N SER A 115 25.44 66.43 33.40
CA SER A 115 24.49 66.17 32.29
C SER A 115 24.81 64.85 31.57
N LEU A 116 26.09 64.58 31.27
CA LEU A 116 26.53 63.30 30.71
C LEU A 116 26.18 62.11 31.64
N GLY A 117 26.24 62.31 32.96
CA GLY A 117 25.79 61.33 33.96
C GLY A 117 24.29 61.08 34.00
N VAL A 118 23.47 62.03 33.54
CA VAL A 118 22.01 61.87 33.36
C VAL A 118 21.71 61.22 32.01
N GLU A 119 22.37 61.66 30.93
CA GLU A 119 22.24 61.09 29.59
C GLU A 119 22.63 59.61 29.57
N LYS A 120 23.76 59.23 30.19
CA LYS A 120 24.15 57.83 30.37
C LYS A 120 23.04 57.01 31.04
N LYS A 121 22.44 57.51 32.12
CA LYS A 121 21.32 56.84 32.82
C LYS A 121 20.03 56.78 32.01
N ALA A 122 19.82 57.67 31.05
CA ALA A 122 18.71 57.59 30.10
C ALA A 122 18.97 56.49 29.06
N ILE A 123 20.18 56.43 28.50
CA ILE A 123 20.60 55.41 27.54
C ILE A 123 20.59 54.01 28.18
N GLU A 124 21.08 53.86 29.42
CA GLU A 124 21.01 52.60 30.18
C GLU A 124 19.57 52.09 30.35
N ARG A 125 18.60 52.99 30.56
CA ARG A 125 17.17 52.62 30.62
C ARG A 125 16.65 52.19 29.25
N GLN A 126 16.99 52.90 28.18
CA GLN A 126 16.59 52.55 26.81
C GLN A 126 17.17 51.19 26.40
N ILE A 127 18.43 50.90 26.72
CA ILE A 127 19.05 49.58 26.48
C ILE A 127 18.28 48.49 27.23
N ASN A 128 17.93 48.72 28.50
CA ASN A 128 17.15 47.74 29.28
C ASN A 128 15.73 47.54 28.72
N GLN A 129 15.06 48.61 28.25
CA GLN A 129 13.75 48.52 27.60
C GLN A 129 13.83 47.72 26.30
N LEU A 130 14.76 48.05 25.40
CA LEU A 130 15.00 47.32 24.15
C LEU A 130 15.39 45.86 24.39
N THR A 131 16.14 45.57 25.46
CA THR A 131 16.48 44.18 25.85
C THR A 131 15.23 43.40 26.27
N LEU A 132 14.31 44.02 27.02
CA LEU A 132 13.02 43.40 27.37
C LEU A 132 12.13 43.22 26.14
N GLU A 133 12.09 44.18 25.22
CA GLU A 133 11.34 44.09 23.97
C GLU A 133 11.88 42.96 23.07
N VAL A 134 13.21 42.83 22.92
CA VAL A 134 13.85 41.72 22.19
C VAL A 134 13.53 40.38 22.83
N ASN A 135 13.60 40.26 24.16
CA ASN A 135 13.26 39.01 24.86
C ASN A 135 11.78 38.64 24.69
N ASN A 136 10.86 39.62 24.73
CA ASN A 136 9.44 39.39 24.48
C ASN A 136 9.17 38.99 23.01
N LEU A 137 9.86 39.60 22.05
CA LEU A 137 9.78 39.23 20.64
C LEU A 137 10.31 37.82 20.39
N GLN A 138 11.41 37.42 21.04
CA GLN A 138 11.93 36.06 20.97
C GLN A 138 10.91 35.05 21.54
N ALA A 139 10.32 35.32 22.71
CA ALA A 139 9.29 34.46 23.28
C ALA A 139 8.05 34.31 22.36
N ASN A 140 7.66 35.40 21.67
CA ASN A 140 6.58 35.36 20.69
C ASN A 140 6.95 34.57 19.42
N ILE A 141 8.21 34.62 18.99
CA ILE A 141 8.75 33.80 17.88
C ILE A 141 8.75 32.32 18.28
N ASP A 142 9.21 31.99 19.48
CA ASP A 142 9.25 30.61 20.00
C ASP A 142 7.82 30.04 20.14
N GLN A 143 6.87 30.82 20.66
CA GLN A 143 5.45 30.44 20.68
C GLN A 143 4.89 30.23 19.27
N SER A 144 5.18 31.13 18.33
CA SER A 144 4.74 31.01 16.94
C SER A 144 5.32 29.76 16.25
N SER A 145 6.59 29.40 16.55
CA SER A 145 7.21 28.17 16.07
C SER A 145 6.51 26.92 16.64
N ASN A 146 6.18 26.92 17.93
CA ASN A 146 5.44 25.81 18.54
C ASN A 146 4.05 25.63 17.91
N TYR A 147 3.32 26.71 17.63
CA TYR A 147 2.03 26.65 16.92
C TYR A 147 2.18 26.15 15.48
N LEU A 148 3.26 26.51 14.77
CA LEU A 148 3.55 25.98 13.44
C LEU A 148 3.88 24.47 13.48
N ASP A 149 4.61 24.01 14.50
CA ASP A 149 4.91 22.58 14.69
C ASP A 149 3.67 21.76 15.09
N GLU A 150 2.74 22.35 15.85
CA GLU A 150 1.44 21.74 16.17
C GLU A 150 0.54 21.64 14.93
N LEU A 151 0.40 22.74 14.19
CA LEU A 151 -0.35 22.78 12.92
C LEU A 151 0.23 21.82 11.86
N ASN A 152 1.56 21.65 11.83
CA ASN A 152 2.21 20.66 10.96
C ASN A 152 1.91 19.21 11.38
N LYS A 153 1.73 18.92 12.67
CA LYS A 153 1.30 17.59 13.16
C LYS A 153 -0.17 17.34 12.81
N GLU A 154 -1.04 18.32 13.03
CA GLU A 154 -2.45 18.26 12.67
C GLU A 154 -2.61 18.04 11.15
N LYS A 155 -1.93 18.84 10.33
CA LYS A 155 -1.94 18.67 8.87
C LYS A 155 -1.52 17.26 8.45
N ARG A 156 -0.43 16.71 9.02
CA ARG A 156 0.00 15.33 8.71
C ARG A 156 -1.04 14.28 9.12
N SER A 157 -1.73 14.49 10.24
CA SER A 157 -2.85 13.64 10.67
C SER A 157 -4.01 13.68 9.67
N LEU A 158 -4.39 14.88 9.22
CA LEU A 158 -5.42 15.08 8.19
C LEU A 158 -5.02 14.51 6.82
N ASP A 159 -3.76 14.65 6.41
CA ASP A 159 -3.22 14.04 5.18
C ASP A 159 -3.27 12.50 5.24
N ILE A 160 -2.96 11.90 6.39
CA ILE A 160 -3.08 10.44 6.62
C ILE A 160 -4.55 10.02 6.58
N ASN A 161 -5.43 10.67 7.32
CA ASN A 161 -6.86 10.35 7.37
C ASN A 161 -7.52 10.51 5.99
N GLY A 162 -7.16 11.55 5.24
CA GLY A 162 -7.62 11.78 3.87
C GLY A 162 -7.11 10.74 2.87
N ASN A 163 -5.98 10.08 3.14
CA ASN A 163 -5.49 8.97 2.33
C ASN A 163 -6.12 7.62 2.73
N LEU A 164 -6.40 7.41 4.02
CA LEU A 164 -7.20 6.27 4.50
C LEU A 164 -8.61 6.30 3.89
N ALA A 165 -9.30 7.44 3.92
CA ALA A 165 -10.63 7.59 3.32
C ALA A 165 -10.63 7.35 1.79
N LYS A 166 -9.57 7.76 1.07
CA LYS A 166 -9.41 7.41 -0.36
C LYS A 166 -9.24 5.91 -0.57
N ALA A 167 -8.48 5.23 0.29
CA ALA A 167 -8.28 3.78 0.20
C ALA A 167 -9.60 3.04 0.47
N GLU A 168 -10.36 3.44 1.49
CA GLU A 168 -11.69 2.91 1.81
C GLU A 168 -12.68 3.13 0.65
N ILE A 169 -12.76 4.35 0.09
CA ILE A 169 -13.57 4.64 -1.10
C ILE A 169 -13.16 3.76 -2.31
N THR A 170 -11.86 3.50 -2.49
CA THR A 170 -11.36 2.64 -3.57
C THR A 170 -11.75 1.18 -3.35
N GLN A 171 -11.67 0.67 -2.11
CA GLN A 171 -12.09 -0.68 -1.74
C GLN A 171 -13.61 -0.85 -1.90
N LEU A 172 -14.41 0.10 -1.40
CA LEU A 172 -15.86 0.10 -1.55
C LEU A 172 -16.28 0.14 -3.02
N LYS A 173 -15.57 0.91 -3.86
CA LYS A 173 -15.80 0.89 -5.31
C LYS A 173 -15.53 -0.48 -5.91
N SER A 174 -14.40 -1.11 -5.57
CA SER A 174 -14.07 -2.47 -6.05
C SER A 174 -15.13 -3.49 -5.66
N GLN A 175 -15.70 -3.39 -4.45
CA GLN A 175 -16.79 -4.25 -3.99
C GLN A 175 -18.12 -3.97 -4.72
N ILE A 176 -18.40 -2.73 -5.08
CA ILE A 176 -19.57 -2.36 -5.92
C ILE A 176 -19.39 -2.89 -7.34
N ASP A 177 -18.20 -2.75 -7.92
CA ASP A 177 -17.89 -3.25 -9.26
C ASP A 177 -18.02 -4.80 -9.30
N GLU A 178 -17.51 -5.52 -8.29
CA GLU A 178 -17.67 -6.98 -8.13
C GLU A 178 -19.13 -7.41 -7.95
N LEU A 179 -19.89 -6.75 -7.08
CA LEU A 179 -21.32 -7.04 -6.88
C LEU A 179 -22.16 -6.75 -8.15
N GLN A 180 -21.71 -5.82 -9.00
CA GLN A 180 -22.36 -5.53 -10.28
C GLN A 180 -22.09 -6.64 -11.31
N GLU A 181 -20.89 -7.22 -11.32
CA GLU A 181 -20.54 -8.40 -12.12
C GLU A 181 -21.35 -9.63 -11.67
N GLN A 182 -21.35 -9.94 -10.36
CA GLN A 182 -22.17 -11.02 -9.79
C GLN A 182 -23.67 -10.85 -10.10
N LYS A 183 -24.19 -9.62 -10.08
CA LYS A 183 -25.57 -9.32 -10.49
C LYS A 183 -25.79 -9.62 -11.98
N GLN A 184 -24.86 -9.21 -12.85
CA GLN A 184 -24.97 -9.45 -14.29
C GLN A 184 -24.98 -10.95 -14.60
N ASP A 185 -24.18 -11.75 -13.90
CA ASP A 185 -24.18 -13.21 -14.05
C ASP A 185 -25.45 -13.88 -13.51
N LEU A 186 -26.02 -13.39 -12.40
CA LEU A 186 -27.32 -13.86 -11.93
C LEU A 186 -28.44 -13.52 -12.93
N GLU A 187 -28.39 -12.34 -13.57
CA GLU A 187 -29.31 -11.98 -14.65
C GLU A 187 -29.11 -12.85 -15.90
N ASN A 188 -27.86 -13.11 -16.30
CA ASN A 188 -27.51 -14.02 -17.40
C ASN A 188 -28.09 -15.42 -17.15
N ASN A 189 -27.83 -16.01 -15.98
CA ASN A 189 -28.34 -17.32 -15.57
C ASN A 189 -29.87 -17.36 -15.50
N LEU A 190 -30.52 -16.29 -15.05
CA LEU A 190 -31.98 -16.18 -15.02
C LEU A 190 -32.57 -16.13 -16.45
N THR A 191 -31.91 -15.45 -17.41
CA THR A 191 -32.34 -15.51 -18.82
C THR A 191 -32.15 -16.89 -19.45
N LEU A 192 -31.10 -17.64 -19.05
CA LEU A 192 -30.90 -19.02 -19.49
C LEU A 192 -31.99 -19.94 -18.94
N LEU A 193 -32.30 -19.84 -17.65
CA LEU A 193 -33.36 -20.63 -17.00
C LEU A 193 -34.74 -20.34 -17.61
N ASN A 194 -35.04 -19.07 -17.91
CA ASN A 194 -36.26 -18.68 -18.61
C ASN A 194 -36.36 -19.19 -20.06
N ARG A 195 -35.24 -19.54 -20.70
CA ARG A 195 -35.23 -20.21 -22.02
C ARG A 195 -35.33 -21.74 -21.91
N LEU A 196 -34.69 -22.32 -20.90
CA LEU A 196 -34.69 -23.78 -20.68
C LEU A 196 -36.05 -24.29 -20.17
N ARG A 197 -36.75 -23.49 -19.36
CA ARG A 197 -38.07 -23.82 -18.82
C ARG A 197 -39.11 -24.17 -19.90
N PRO A 198 -39.40 -23.32 -20.91
CA PRO A 198 -40.39 -23.66 -21.94
C PRO A 198 -39.98 -24.88 -22.78
N GLN A 199 -38.68 -25.12 -23.02
CA GLN A 199 -38.20 -26.34 -23.69
C GLN A 199 -38.50 -27.61 -22.88
N LEU A 200 -38.41 -27.53 -21.56
CA LEU A 200 -38.79 -28.63 -20.65
C LEU A 200 -40.32 -28.80 -20.59
N GLU A 201 -41.09 -27.72 -20.60
CA GLU A 201 -42.56 -27.76 -20.63
C GLU A 201 -43.09 -28.34 -21.96
N GLU A 202 -42.45 -27.99 -23.09
CA GLU A 202 -42.70 -28.53 -24.43
C GLU A 202 -42.39 -30.02 -24.51
N LYS A 203 -41.17 -30.45 -24.11
CA LYS A 203 -40.80 -31.88 -24.10
C LYS A 203 -41.70 -32.72 -23.17
N LEU A 204 -42.16 -32.15 -22.05
CA LEU A 204 -43.10 -32.81 -21.14
C LEU A 204 -44.48 -32.97 -21.79
N TYR A 205 -44.91 -31.99 -22.60
CA TYR A 205 -46.12 -32.11 -23.43
C TYR A 205 -45.98 -33.17 -24.53
N GLU A 206 -44.84 -33.22 -25.24
CA GLU A 206 -44.54 -34.30 -26.21
C GLU A 206 -44.62 -35.69 -25.57
N MET A 207 -43.98 -35.89 -24.42
CA MET A 207 -44.00 -37.17 -23.69
C MET A 207 -45.41 -37.55 -23.23
N ARG A 208 -46.28 -36.59 -22.90
CA ARG A 208 -47.70 -36.87 -22.60
C ARG A 208 -48.48 -37.33 -23.83
N LEU A 209 -48.24 -36.74 -25.00
CA LEU A 209 -48.84 -37.19 -26.26
C LEU A 209 -48.38 -38.60 -26.64
N GLN A 210 -47.09 -38.91 -26.43
CA GLN A 210 -46.55 -40.25 -26.65
C GLN A 210 -47.17 -41.30 -25.72
N LEU A 211 -47.34 -40.97 -24.43
CA LEU A 211 -48.06 -41.84 -23.48
C LEU A 211 -49.51 -42.07 -23.91
N GLN A 212 -50.23 -41.01 -24.30
CA GLN A 212 -51.63 -41.12 -24.71
C GLN A 212 -51.81 -41.98 -25.98
N GLU A 213 -50.89 -41.90 -26.95
CA GLU A 213 -50.93 -42.79 -28.13
C GLU A 213 -50.58 -44.23 -27.76
N LEU A 214 -49.66 -44.47 -26.82
CA LEU A 214 -49.36 -45.81 -26.31
C LEU A 214 -50.55 -46.43 -25.55
N GLU A 215 -51.23 -45.66 -24.70
CA GLU A 215 -52.48 -46.08 -24.03
C GLU A 215 -53.59 -46.40 -25.06
N LEU A 216 -53.66 -45.63 -26.16
CA LEU A 216 -54.59 -45.89 -27.26
C LEU A 216 -54.21 -47.15 -28.05
N GLN A 217 -52.92 -47.45 -28.21
CA GLN A 217 -52.46 -48.69 -28.85
C GLN A 217 -52.66 -49.92 -27.95
N GLU A 218 -52.45 -49.79 -26.64
CA GLU A 218 -52.69 -50.87 -25.69
C GLU A 218 -54.20 -51.19 -25.59
N SER A 219 -55.07 -50.17 -25.53
CA SER A 219 -56.52 -50.39 -25.53
C SER A 219 -57.02 -51.07 -26.82
N LYS A 220 -56.57 -50.64 -28.00
CA LYS A 220 -56.81 -51.35 -29.28
C LYS A 220 -56.31 -52.80 -29.26
N LYS A 221 -55.11 -53.04 -28.73
CA LYS A 221 -54.54 -54.40 -28.62
C LYS A 221 -55.36 -55.28 -27.68
N ASN A 222 -55.82 -54.74 -26.55
CA ASN A 222 -56.64 -55.44 -25.58
C ASN A 222 -58.08 -55.70 -26.11
N GLU A 223 -58.60 -54.85 -27.00
CA GLU A 223 -59.84 -55.11 -27.75
C GLU A 223 -59.66 -56.25 -28.76
N ILE A 224 -58.58 -56.21 -29.56
CA ILE A 224 -58.24 -57.28 -30.52
C ILE A 224 -58.02 -58.62 -29.81
N LEU A 225 -57.36 -58.63 -28.64
CA LEU A 225 -57.16 -59.84 -27.84
C LEU A 225 -58.49 -60.45 -27.38
N LYS A 226 -59.44 -59.65 -26.90
CA LYS A 226 -60.79 -60.14 -26.53
C LYS A 226 -61.52 -60.77 -27.71
N VAL A 227 -61.51 -60.11 -28.88
CA VAL A 227 -62.13 -60.63 -30.11
C VAL A 227 -61.46 -61.95 -30.55
N ASN A 228 -60.15 -62.07 -30.36
CA ASN A 228 -59.41 -63.30 -30.65
C ASN A 228 -59.69 -64.42 -29.63
N ASP A 229 -59.84 -64.10 -28.35
CA ASP A 229 -60.24 -65.06 -27.31
C ASP A 229 -61.69 -65.53 -27.53
N GLU A 230 -62.61 -64.64 -27.89
CA GLU A 230 -63.98 -64.98 -28.30
C GLU A 230 -64.01 -65.88 -29.54
N ALA A 231 -63.24 -65.55 -30.58
CA ALA A 231 -63.10 -66.37 -31.78
C ALA A 231 -62.48 -67.74 -31.48
N LYS A 232 -61.47 -67.80 -30.59
CA LYS A 232 -60.87 -69.05 -30.11
C LYS A 232 -61.90 -69.90 -29.36
N ASN A 233 -62.66 -69.32 -28.45
CA ASN A 233 -63.72 -70.04 -27.71
C ASN A 233 -64.78 -70.61 -28.67
N ILE A 234 -65.16 -69.88 -29.71
CA ILE A 234 -66.07 -70.37 -30.76
C ILE A 234 -65.44 -71.53 -31.55
N LEU A 235 -64.15 -71.45 -31.89
CA LEU A 235 -63.43 -72.54 -32.55
C LEU A 235 -63.30 -73.78 -31.65
N GLU A 236 -63.05 -73.61 -30.36
CA GLU A 236 -62.96 -74.69 -29.37
C GLU A 236 -64.33 -75.37 -29.14
N MET A 237 -65.42 -74.59 -29.09
CA MET A 237 -66.79 -75.11 -29.16
C MET A 237 -67.06 -75.87 -30.46
N SER A 238 -66.57 -75.38 -31.61
CA SER A 238 -66.74 -76.08 -32.88
C SER A 238 -65.94 -77.40 -32.94
N SER A 239 -64.70 -77.41 -32.42
CA SER A 239 -63.87 -78.61 -32.33
C SER A 239 -64.52 -79.67 -31.46
N THR A 240 -64.95 -79.32 -30.24
CA THR A 240 -65.65 -80.24 -29.35
C THR A 240 -66.92 -80.82 -29.98
N SER A 241 -67.70 -80.01 -30.72
CA SER A 241 -68.85 -80.51 -31.47
C SER A 241 -68.46 -81.44 -32.63
N LEU A 242 -67.31 -81.23 -33.28
CA LEU A 242 -66.78 -82.13 -34.30
C LEU A 242 -66.28 -83.43 -33.67
N ASP A 243 -65.55 -83.36 -32.55
CA ASP A 243 -65.10 -84.53 -31.79
C ASP A 243 -66.28 -85.38 -31.30
N ASP A 244 -67.39 -84.76 -30.85
CA ASP A 244 -68.65 -85.44 -30.54
C ASP A 244 -69.24 -86.14 -31.78
N THR A 245 -69.31 -85.48 -32.95
CA THR A 245 -69.80 -86.13 -34.18
C THR A 245 -68.88 -87.28 -34.65
N ILE A 246 -67.56 -87.15 -34.45
CA ILE A 246 -66.58 -88.20 -34.75
C ILE A 246 -66.73 -89.37 -33.76
N ALA A 247 -67.02 -89.09 -32.49
CA ALA A 247 -67.32 -90.12 -31.48
C ALA A 247 -68.63 -90.86 -31.81
N GLN A 248 -69.67 -90.15 -32.24
CA GLN A 248 -70.91 -90.73 -32.73
C GLN A 248 -70.68 -91.61 -33.96
N GLN A 249 -69.99 -91.10 -35.00
CA GLN A 249 -69.66 -91.88 -36.20
C GLN A 249 -68.81 -93.11 -35.88
N LYS A 250 -67.88 -93.03 -34.92
CA LYS A 250 -67.13 -94.20 -34.42
C LYS A 250 -68.02 -95.20 -33.69
N ALA A 251 -69.06 -94.76 -32.98
CA ALA A 251 -70.04 -95.65 -32.35
C ALA A 251 -70.95 -96.34 -33.38
N GLU A 252 -71.45 -95.59 -34.36
CA GLU A 252 -72.22 -96.12 -35.50
C GLU A 252 -71.39 -97.11 -36.33
N PHE A 253 -70.11 -96.80 -36.60
CA PHE A 253 -69.19 -97.72 -37.27
C PHE A 253 -68.97 -99.01 -36.44
N ARG A 254 -68.82 -98.91 -35.12
CA ARG A 254 -68.74 -100.10 -34.24
C ARG A 254 -70.01 -100.94 -34.29
N GLN A 255 -71.19 -100.32 -34.29
CA GLN A 255 -72.47 -101.04 -34.43
C GLN A 255 -72.62 -101.71 -35.80
N LEU A 256 -72.14 -101.08 -36.87
CA LEU A 256 -72.10 -101.69 -38.21
C LEU A 256 -71.07 -102.82 -38.28
N GLN A 257 -69.91 -102.67 -37.64
CA GLN A 257 -68.89 -103.72 -37.53
C GLN A 257 -69.40 -104.92 -36.71
N GLU A 258 -70.13 -104.66 -35.62
CA GLU A 258 -70.79 -105.70 -34.80
C GLU A 258 -71.87 -106.43 -35.62
N GLN A 259 -72.73 -105.71 -36.34
CA GLN A 259 -73.68 -106.29 -37.30
C GLN A 259 -72.98 -107.13 -38.38
N ILE A 260 -71.84 -106.67 -38.91
CA ILE A 260 -71.03 -107.44 -39.87
C ILE A 260 -70.48 -108.71 -39.20
N THR A 261 -70.01 -108.67 -37.95
CA THR A 261 -69.57 -109.89 -37.25
C THR A 261 -70.72 -110.84 -36.95
N ILE A 262 -71.92 -110.34 -36.63
CA ILE A 262 -73.12 -111.17 -36.46
C ILE A 262 -73.46 -111.86 -37.80
N LEU A 263 -73.57 -111.10 -38.89
CA LEU A 263 -73.81 -111.62 -40.24
C LEU A 263 -72.71 -112.58 -40.72
N GLN A 264 -71.45 -112.37 -40.30
CA GLN A 264 -70.36 -113.32 -40.52
C GLN A 264 -70.58 -114.61 -39.72
N THR A 265 -70.92 -114.54 -38.43
CA THR A 265 -71.22 -115.74 -37.62
C THR A 265 -72.46 -116.47 -38.12
N GLU A 266 -73.51 -115.77 -38.58
CA GLU A 266 -74.67 -116.38 -39.23
C GLU A 266 -74.27 -117.07 -40.55
N ARG A 267 -73.40 -116.44 -41.36
CA ARG A 267 -72.88 -117.03 -42.60
C ARG A 267 -71.97 -118.24 -42.33
N ASP A 268 -71.14 -118.18 -41.29
CA ASP A 268 -70.27 -119.29 -40.86
C ASP A 268 -71.09 -120.43 -40.24
N GLN A 269 -72.17 -120.12 -39.51
CA GLN A 269 -73.11 -121.08 -38.96
C GLN A 269 -73.95 -121.73 -40.06
N LEU A 270 -74.41 -120.98 -41.07
CA LEU A 270 -75.03 -121.52 -42.28
C LEU A 270 -74.04 -122.36 -43.10
N GLN A 271 -72.77 -121.95 -43.21
CA GLN A 271 -71.72 -122.81 -43.78
C GLN A 271 -71.52 -124.09 -42.98
N LYS A 272 -71.62 -124.05 -41.65
CA LYS A 272 -71.54 -125.23 -40.79
C LYS A 272 -72.78 -126.13 -40.90
N GLU A 273 -73.98 -125.57 -41.05
CA GLU A 273 -75.20 -126.35 -41.34
C GLU A 273 -75.13 -127.00 -42.73
N ILE A 274 -74.62 -126.29 -43.74
CA ILE A 274 -74.31 -126.86 -45.07
C ILE A 274 -73.25 -127.96 -44.95
N TRP A 275 -72.23 -127.79 -44.12
CA TRP A 275 -71.17 -128.78 -43.90
C TRP A 275 -71.66 -130.01 -43.13
N GLU A 276 -72.54 -129.85 -42.14
CA GLU A 276 -73.21 -130.98 -41.45
C GLU A 276 -74.21 -131.70 -42.36
N LEU A 277 -74.90 -130.99 -43.26
CA LEU A 277 -75.72 -131.59 -44.31
C LEU A 277 -74.89 -132.40 -45.32
N LEU A 278 -73.70 -131.91 -45.69
CA LEU A 278 -72.73 -132.67 -46.50
C LEU A 278 -72.20 -133.88 -45.71
N GLN A 279 -71.87 -133.73 -44.43
CA GLN A 279 -71.38 -134.82 -43.58
C GLN A 279 -72.45 -135.90 -43.30
N GLN A 280 -73.74 -135.55 -43.40
CA GLN A 280 -74.84 -136.54 -43.41
C GLN A 280 -74.94 -137.33 -44.73
N PHE A 281 -74.39 -136.82 -45.84
CA PHE A 281 -74.29 -137.54 -47.12
C PHE A 281 -73.02 -138.42 -47.22
N ASP A 282 -71.89 -137.98 -46.64
CA ASP A 282 -70.57 -138.63 -46.77
C ASP A 282 -70.39 -139.97 -46.02
N ASN A 283 -71.48 -140.65 -45.62
CA ASN A 283 -71.43 -142.02 -45.10
C ASN A 283 -71.53 -143.10 -46.20
N VAL A 284 -71.32 -142.73 -47.47
CA VAL A 284 -71.14 -143.65 -48.60
C VAL A 284 -69.98 -143.19 -49.49
N ALA A 285 -68.99 -144.08 -49.64
CA ALA A 285 -67.78 -143.99 -50.47
C ALA A 285 -66.58 -143.17 -49.91
N GLN A 286 -65.40 -143.80 -49.99
CA GLN A 286 -64.07 -143.20 -49.80
C GLN A 286 -63.61 -142.59 -51.15
N THR A 287 -62.55 -141.78 -51.30
CA THR A 287 -61.10 -142.05 -51.08
C THR A 287 -60.29 -140.71 -51.24
N PRO A 288 -58.94 -140.60 -51.17
CA PRO A 288 -58.31 -139.55 -50.34
C PRO A 288 -57.38 -138.52 -51.04
N LEU A 289 -56.82 -137.60 -50.22
CA LEU A 289 -55.50 -136.91 -50.19
C LEU A 289 -54.58 -136.90 -51.46
N ASP A 290 -53.81 -135.86 -51.80
CA ASP A 290 -53.59 -134.49 -51.22
C ASP A 290 -53.22 -133.47 -52.37
N GLU A 291 -52.28 -132.50 -52.41
CA GLU A 291 -51.15 -132.08 -51.54
C GLU A 291 -50.71 -130.59 -51.73
N GLN A 292 -50.87 -129.75 -50.69
CA GLN A 292 -50.03 -128.57 -50.30
C GLN A 292 -49.86 -127.28 -51.19
N VAL A 293 -49.19 -126.26 -50.57
CA VAL A 293 -48.52 -125.06 -51.14
C VAL A 293 -49.45 -123.93 -51.64
N ASP A 294 -49.37 -122.65 -51.27
CA ASP A 294 -48.62 -121.82 -50.29
C ASP A 294 -49.34 -120.43 -50.20
N SER A 295 -49.11 -119.47 -49.30
CA SER A 295 -48.32 -119.41 -48.06
C SER A 295 -48.82 -118.27 -47.15
N GLU A 296 -48.04 -117.96 -46.11
CA GLU A 296 -48.06 -116.79 -45.21
C GLU A 296 -48.10 -115.43 -45.98
N MET A 297 -48.32 -114.25 -45.38
CA MET A 297 -47.82 -113.77 -44.08
C MET A 297 -48.55 -112.48 -43.62
N GLU A 298 -48.56 -112.23 -42.30
CA GLU A 298 -48.47 -110.95 -41.55
C GLU A 298 -48.99 -109.61 -42.14
N LEU A 299 -49.37 -108.56 -41.41
CA LEU A 299 -49.62 -108.21 -40.00
C LEU A 299 -49.69 -106.66 -40.05
N PHE A 300 -50.74 -106.02 -39.53
CA PHE A 300 -50.67 -104.57 -39.18
C PHE A 300 -49.68 -104.42 -38.01
N PRO A 301 -48.84 -103.36 -37.93
CA PRO A 301 -49.38 -102.14 -37.29
C PRO A 301 -48.66 -100.80 -37.59
N PHE A 302 -49.19 -99.71 -36.99
CA PHE A 302 -48.61 -98.38 -36.66
C PHE A 302 -47.78 -97.61 -37.76
N ALA A 303 -48.10 -96.36 -38.13
CA ALA A 303 -48.27 -95.10 -37.36
C ALA A 303 -46.95 -94.42 -36.94
N GLU A 304 -47.03 -93.16 -36.49
CA GLU A 304 -45.93 -92.30 -36.00
C GLU A 304 -44.95 -91.75 -37.07
N LEU A 305 -44.41 -90.53 -36.99
CA LEU A 305 -44.89 -89.29 -36.33
C LEU A 305 -44.34 -88.03 -37.05
N ILE A 306 -44.71 -86.86 -36.53
CA ILE A 306 -44.28 -85.48 -36.88
C ILE A 306 -42.85 -85.22 -36.31
N GLN A 307 -42.31 -84.00 -36.53
CA GLN A 307 -41.18 -83.34 -35.82
C GLN A 307 -39.76 -83.56 -36.43
N GLU A 308 -38.81 -82.60 -36.40
CA GLU A 308 -38.91 -81.15 -36.09
C GLU A 308 -37.83 -80.25 -36.76
N VAL A 309 -37.80 -78.99 -36.30
CA VAL A 309 -37.03 -77.79 -36.67
C VAL A 309 -35.54 -77.84 -36.24
N ASN A 310 -34.72 -76.95 -36.84
CA ASN A 310 -33.33 -76.58 -36.49
C ASN A 310 -32.23 -77.61 -36.83
N ASP A 311 -31.01 -77.22 -37.23
CA ASP A 311 -30.14 -76.22 -36.56
C ASP A 311 -29.44 -75.19 -37.47
N MET A 312 -28.76 -74.23 -36.82
CA MET A 312 -28.03 -73.12 -37.44
C MET A 312 -26.57 -73.10 -36.93
N GLU A 313 -25.60 -73.37 -37.81
CA GLU A 313 -24.18 -73.42 -37.46
C GLU A 313 -23.53 -72.02 -37.56
N ILE A 314 -22.84 -71.59 -36.51
CA ILE A 314 -22.35 -70.21 -36.32
C ILE A 314 -20.91 -70.07 -36.82
N VAL A 315 -20.67 -69.05 -37.66
CA VAL A 315 -19.31 -68.58 -37.99
C VAL A 315 -18.85 -67.58 -36.93
N ASP A 316 -17.58 -67.63 -36.53
CA ASP A 316 -16.96 -66.68 -35.58
C ASP A 316 -17.11 -65.22 -36.06
N GLU A 317 -18.01 -64.47 -35.44
CA GLU A 317 -18.10 -63.01 -35.58
C GLU A 317 -17.84 -62.28 -34.26
N LEU A 318 -17.50 -60.98 -34.39
CA LEU A 318 -17.35 -60.07 -33.26
C LEU A 318 -18.68 -60.00 -32.48
N PRO A 319 -18.69 -60.03 -31.12
CA PRO A 319 -19.94 -60.00 -30.37
C PRO A 319 -20.78 -58.77 -30.77
N PRO A 320 -22.12 -58.87 -30.85
CA PRO A 320 -22.96 -57.89 -31.55
C PRO A 320 -22.85 -56.46 -30.97
N GLU A 321 -22.61 -56.36 -29.66
CA GLU A 321 -22.34 -55.10 -28.94
C GLU A 321 -21.07 -54.37 -29.47
N TRP A 322 -20.03 -55.12 -29.86
CA TRP A 322 -18.80 -54.56 -30.43
C TRP A 322 -18.96 -54.18 -31.91
N ASN A 323 -19.81 -54.88 -32.66
CA ASN A 323 -20.24 -54.43 -34.00
C ASN A 323 -21.07 -53.13 -33.92
N LEU A 324 -21.93 -52.98 -32.90
CA LEU A 324 -22.65 -51.74 -32.62
C LEU A 324 -21.69 -50.60 -32.21
N LEU A 325 -20.64 -50.89 -31.43
CA LEU A 325 -19.61 -49.91 -31.11
C LEU A 325 -18.86 -49.45 -32.39
N LEU A 326 -18.41 -50.39 -33.23
CA LEU A 326 -17.75 -50.11 -34.50
C LEU A 326 -18.58 -49.19 -35.41
N GLN A 327 -19.89 -49.43 -35.53
CA GLN A 327 -20.79 -48.58 -36.35
C GLN A 327 -21.00 -47.17 -35.77
N ASN A 328 -20.79 -46.98 -34.46
CA ASN A 328 -21.02 -45.71 -33.75
C ASN A 328 -19.72 -44.95 -33.40
N LEU A 329 -18.55 -45.48 -33.77
CA LEU A 329 -17.25 -44.84 -33.61
C LEU A 329 -16.85 -44.06 -34.89
N PRO A 330 -16.66 -42.72 -34.83
CA PRO A 330 -16.09 -41.97 -35.93
C PRO A 330 -14.60 -42.32 -36.13
N PRO A 331 -14.04 -42.16 -37.35
CA PRO A 331 -12.66 -42.57 -37.67
C PRO A 331 -11.62 -42.03 -36.68
N ASN A 332 -11.71 -40.75 -36.31
CA ASN A 332 -10.80 -40.08 -35.38
C ASN A 332 -10.80 -40.72 -33.96
N GLU A 333 -11.92 -41.31 -33.52
CA GLU A 333 -11.99 -42.03 -32.24
C GLU A 333 -11.34 -43.44 -32.35
N ILE A 334 -11.34 -44.04 -33.54
CA ILE A 334 -10.64 -45.32 -33.84
C ILE A 334 -9.13 -45.09 -33.97
N GLU A 335 -8.69 -43.96 -34.55
CA GLU A 335 -7.28 -43.55 -34.58
C GLU A 335 -6.72 -43.34 -33.15
N VAL A 336 -7.50 -42.74 -32.25
CA VAL A 336 -7.12 -42.64 -30.82
C VAL A 336 -6.98 -44.02 -30.18
N LEU A 337 -7.90 -44.96 -30.42
CA LEU A 337 -7.76 -46.34 -29.93
C LEU A 337 -6.54 -47.06 -30.52
N LYS A 338 -6.18 -46.76 -31.78
CA LYS A 338 -5.01 -47.32 -32.46
C LYS A 338 -3.69 -46.76 -31.93
N ILE A 339 -3.65 -45.48 -31.58
CA ILE A 339 -2.51 -44.83 -30.90
C ILE A 339 -2.32 -45.45 -29.51
N ILE A 340 -3.38 -45.51 -28.69
CA ILE A 340 -3.30 -46.05 -27.32
C ILE A 340 -2.85 -47.52 -27.35
N LEU A 341 -3.37 -48.36 -28.26
CA LEU A 341 -2.92 -49.75 -28.44
C LEU A 341 -1.43 -49.88 -28.83
N GLN A 342 -0.84 -48.87 -29.48
CA GLN A 342 0.58 -48.84 -29.85
C GLN A 342 1.45 -48.29 -28.72
N GLU A 343 0.97 -47.29 -27.99
CA GLU A 343 1.63 -46.72 -26.81
C GLU A 343 1.75 -47.78 -25.68
N ASP A 344 0.68 -48.56 -25.44
CA ASP A 344 0.65 -49.78 -24.60
C ASP A 344 1.54 -50.94 -25.12
N SER A 345 2.35 -50.73 -26.17
CA SER A 345 3.29 -51.71 -26.72
C SER A 345 4.76 -51.23 -26.80
N ASN A 346 4.99 -49.91 -26.91
CA ASN A 346 6.32 -49.32 -27.06
C ASN A 346 6.85 -48.77 -25.72
N ASN A 347 7.23 -49.67 -24.81
CA ASN A 347 7.80 -49.29 -23.50
C ASN A 347 9.30 -48.90 -23.56
N GLU A 348 9.82 -48.57 -24.76
CA GLU A 348 11.21 -48.15 -25.00
C GLU A 348 11.27 -46.92 -25.95
N ILE A 349 11.41 -45.75 -25.33
CA ILE A 349 12.25 -44.59 -25.74
C ILE A 349 12.51 -44.38 -27.24
N ASP A 350 12.01 -43.27 -27.80
CA ASP A 350 12.91 -42.27 -28.44
C ASP A 350 12.32 -40.85 -28.44
N GLU A 351 13.15 -39.84 -28.14
CA GLU A 351 12.76 -38.42 -28.21
C GLU A 351 12.89 -37.92 -29.66
N LYS A 352 11.78 -37.61 -30.34
CA LYS A 352 11.74 -36.63 -31.46
C LYS A 352 10.31 -36.31 -31.94
N SER A 353 9.83 -35.13 -31.51
CA SER A 353 9.24 -34.03 -32.30
C SER A 353 8.30 -34.27 -33.51
N PRO A 354 7.39 -33.32 -33.85
CA PRO A 354 7.06 -32.05 -33.19
C PRO A 354 5.55 -31.82 -32.94
N GLU A 355 5.26 -30.75 -32.18
CA GLU A 355 4.15 -29.79 -32.38
C GLU A 355 3.04 -30.19 -33.38
N GLN A 356 2.04 -30.94 -32.91
CA GLN A 356 0.68 -30.89 -33.48
C GLN A 356 -0.35 -30.65 -32.37
N GLU A 357 -1.23 -29.67 -32.60
CA GLU A 357 -2.23 -29.23 -31.63
C GLU A 357 -3.39 -30.23 -31.52
N LEU A 358 -3.24 -31.23 -30.64
CA LEU A 358 -4.40 -31.93 -30.08
C LEU A 358 -4.64 -31.50 -28.64
N ASN A 359 -5.37 -30.40 -28.45
CA ASN A 359 -5.91 -29.97 -27.16
C ASN A 359 -7.25 -30.70 -26.85
N MET A 360 -7.32 -31.98 -27.24
CA MET A 360 -8.55 -32.78 -27.41
C MET A 360 -8.48 -34.29 -27.05
N PRO A 361 -7.34 -34.96 -26.75
CA PRO A 361 -7.31 -36.40 -26.45
C PRO A 361 -8.29 -36.81 -25.34
N SER A 362 -8.32 -36.07 -24.24
CA SER A 362 -9.21 -36.32 -23.11
C SER A 362 -10.70 -36.23 -23.49
N LEU A 363 -11.07 -35.35 -24.42
CA LEU A 363 -12.45 -35.23 -24.91
C LEU A 363 -12.84 -36.36 -25.86
N LEU A 364 -11.91 -36.87 -26.67
CA LEU A 364 -12.12 -38.05 -27.52
C LEU A 364 -12.16 -39.34 -26.67
N ILE A 365 -11.27 -39.50 -25.70
CA ILE A 365 -11.29 -40.61 -24.73
C ILE A 365 -12.59 -40.61 -23.93
N ASN A 366 -13.06 -39.44 -23.46
CA ASN A 366 -14.36 -39.31 -22.80
C ASN A 366 -15.54 -39.59 -23.75
N SER A 367 -15.44 -39.28 -25.05
CA SER A 367 -16.44 -39.67 -26.06
C SER A 367 -16.51 -41.19 -26.21
N ILE A 368 -15.36 -41.84 -26.42
CA ILE A 368 -15.21 -43.30 -26.52
C ILE A 368 -15.77 -44.00 -25.28
N ASN A 369 -15.34 -43.58 -24.09
CA ASN A 369 -15.82 -44.14 -22.82
C ASN A 369 -17.32 -43.90 -22.58
N LYS A 370 -17.87 -42.77 -23.05
CA LYS A 370 -19.31 -42.51 -22.96
C LYS A 370 -20.12 -43.39 -23.93
N ARG A 371 -19.62 -43.62 -25.15
CA ARG A 371 -20.22 -44.58 -26.11
C ARG A 371 -20.14 -46.01 -25.56
N ALA A 372 -18.99 -46.40 -25.02
CA ALA A 372 -18.77 -47.70 -24.39
C ALA A 372 -19.71 -47.92 -23.21
N ASN A 373 -19.81 -46.95 -22.28
CA ASN A 373 -20.70 -47.07 -21.13
C ASN A 373 -22.19 -47.14 -21.54
N ASN A 374 -22.58 -46.45 -22.62
CA ASN A 374 -23.93 -46.53 -23.19
C ASN A 374 -24.26 -47.88 -23.86
N ILE A 375 -23.25 -48.69 -24.23
CA ILE A 375 -23.43 -49.96 -24.97
C ILE A 375 -23.16 -51.17 -24.07
N PHE A 376 -22.09 -51.16 -23.27
CA PHE A 376 -21.64 -52.28 -22.43
C PHE A 376 -21.85 -52.04 -20.92
N GLY A 377 -22.24 -50.83 -20.50
CA GLY A 377 -22.27 -50.45 -19.07
C GLY A 377 -20.88 -50.41 -18.40
N LYS A 378 -19.80 -50.36 -19.20
CA LYS A 378 -18.40 -50.35 -18.77
C LYS A 378 -17.60 -49.27 -19.50
N LEU A 379 -16.51 -48.82 -18.88
CA LEU A 379 -15.45 -48.04 -19.51
C LEU A 379 -14.52 -48.99 -20.30
N ILE A 380 -13.86 -48.48 -21.34
CA ILE A 380 -12.87 -49.25 -22.14
C ILE A 380 -11.45 -48.69 -21.93
N ILE A 381 -11.34 -47.42 -21.57
CA ILE A 381 -10.08 -46.73 -21.30
C ILE A 381 -10.09 -46.26 -19.84
N GLU A 382 -9.11 -46.68 -19.06
CA GLU A 382 -8.89 -46.26 -17.69
C GLU A 382 -7.89 -45.09 -17.65
N LEU A 383 -8.17 -44.08 -16.84
CA LEU A 383 -7.36 -42.86 -16.69
C LEU A 383 -6.75 -42.76 -15.28
N GLU A 384 -6.41 -43.88 -14.65
CA GLU A 384 -5.86 -43.91 -13.29
C GLU A 384 -4.36 -43.55 -13.25
N HIS A 385 -3.69 -43.42 -14.40
CA HIS A 385 -2.27 -43.12 -14.54
C HIS A 385 -2.04 -41.96 -15.53
N GLU A 386 -0.81 -41.44 -15.62
CA GLU A 386 -0.47 -40.26 -16.45
C GLU A 386 -0.60 -40.49 -17.97
N SER A 387 -0.73 -41.76 -18.41
CA SER A 387 -1.16 -42.16 -19.74
C SER A 387 -2.48 -42.96 -19.69
N PRO A 388 -3.35 -42.83 -20.71
CA PRO A 388 -4.59 -43.60 -20.79
C PRO A 388 -4.31 -45.06 -21.21
N ILE A 389 -4.88 -46.03 -20.48
CA ILE A 389 -4.62 -47.47 -20.71
C ILE A 389 -5.94 -48.17 -21.07
N ILE A 390 -5.90 -49.13 -22.01
CA ILE A 390 -7.10 -49.91 -22.36
C ILE A 390 -7.28 -51.07 -21.37
N SER A 391 -8.47 -51.18 -20.78
CA SER A 391 -8.82 -52.21 -19.78
C SER A 391 -8.43 -53.62 -20.28
N PRO A 392 -7.73 -54.45 -19.48
CA PRO A 392 -7.14 -55.71 -19.97
C PRO A 392 -8.20 -56.73 -20.43
N GLU A 393 -9.41 -56.71 -19.87
CA GLU A 393 -10.56 -57.51 -20.34
C GLU A 393 -10.99 -57.15 -21.77
N HIS A 394 -10.73 -55.92 -22.21
CA HIS A 394 -11.25 -55.35 -23.45
C HIS A 394 -10.19 -55.25 -24.56
N ARG A 395 -8.89 -55.27 -24.22
CA ARG A 395 -7.76 -55.18 -25.17
C ARG A 395 -7.86 -56.13 -26.38
N ASN A 396 -8.28 -57.38 -26.18
CA ASN A 396 -8.46 -58.37 -27.27
C ASN A 396 -9.60 -57.96 -28.23
N ASN A 397 -10.73 -57.49 -27.69
CA ASN A 397 -11.87 -57.08 -28.50
C ASN A 397 -11.62 -55.74 -29.20
N VAL A 398 -10.94 -54.78 -28.56
CA VAL A 398 -10.50 -53.53 -29.20
C VAL A 398 -9.50 -53.81 -30.32
N SER A 399 -8.53 -54.72 -30.11
CA SER A 399 -7.59 -55.15 -31.16
C SER A 399 -8.31 -55.79 -32.36
N LYS A 400 -9.30 -56.66 -32.11
CA LYS A 400 -10.14 -57.23 -33.18
C LYS A 400 -10.99 -56.16 -33.88
N LEU A 401 -11.54 -55.19 -33.14
CA LEU A 401 -12.33 -54.08 -33.71
C LEU A 401 -11.48 -53.21 -34.64
N VAL A 402 -10.26 -52.83 -34.24
CA VAL A 402 -9.32 -52.07 -35.09
C VAL A 402 -8.92 -52.88 -36.33
N HIS A 403 -8.68 -54.18 -36.19
CA HIS A 403 -8.39 -55.07 -37.34
C HIS A 403 -9.59 -55.19 -38.31
N THR A 404 -10.82 -55.30 -37.79
CA THR A 404 -12.05 -55.28 -38.61
C THR A 404 -12.23 -53.93 -39.31
N TYR A 405 -11.91 -52.81 -38.64
CA TYR A 405 -11.92 -51.49 -39.24
C TYR A 405 -10.90 -51.35 -40.38
N ASP A 406 -9.66 -51.80 -40.18
CA ASP A 406 -8.61 -51.79 -41.21
C ASP A 406 -8.96 -52.68 -42.42
N ILE A 407 -9.71 -53.78 -42.22
CA ILE A 407 -10.28 -54.59 -43.32
C ILE A 407 -11.38 -53.82 -44.09
N LEU A 408 -12.21 -53.03 -43.40
CA LEU A 408 -13.29 -52.27 -44.04
C LEU A 408 -12.76 -51.05 -44.81
N SER A 409 -11.80 -50.32 -44.23
CA SER A 409 -11.18 -49.14 -44.88
C SER A 409 -10.31 -49.53 -46.09
N SER A 410 -9.59 -50.66 -46.02
CA SER A 410 -8.84 -51.20 -47.16
C SER A 410 -9.77 -51.70 -48.28
N LYS A 411 -10.91 -52.34 -47.96
CA LYS A 411 -11.94 -52.69 -48.96
C LYS A 411 -12.55 -51.46 -49.65
N GLN A 412 -12.82 -50.37 -48.90
CA GLN A 412 -13.32 -49.12 -49.50
C GLN A 412 -12.26 -48.45 -50.38
N SER A 413 -10.99 -48.49 -49.98
CA SER A 413 -9.87 -47.94 -50.74
C SER A 413 -9.56 -48.75 -52.01
N SER A 414 -9.90 -50.05 -52.03
CA SER A 414 -9.71 -50.97 -53.18
C SER A 414 -10.85 -50.92 -54.22
N SER A 415 -11.81 -50.00 -54.10
CA SER A 415 -13.04 -49.96 -54.91
C SER A 415 -13.25 -48.65 -55.69
N ASN A 416 -12.18 -47.89 -55.94
CA ASN A 416 -12.15 -46.70 -56.80
C ASN A 416 -11.15 -46.88 -57.96
#